data_AF-I1RYT6-F1
#
_entry.id   AF-I1RYT6-F1
#
_cell.length_a   1.000
_cell.length_b   1.000
_cell.length_c   1.000
_cell.angle_alpha   90.00
_cell.angle_beta   90.00
_cell.angle_gamma   90.00
#
_symmetry.space_group_name_H-M   'P 1'
#
loop_
_entity.id
_entity.type
_entity.pdbx_description
1 polymer ?
#
loop_
_entity_poly.entity_id
_entity_poly.type
_entity_poly.pdbx_seq_one_letter_code
_entity_poly.pdbx_strand_id
1 'polypeptide(L)' 'MFGGFAPPQQSQEEIRALEADAAFTVQGAITTAVLLYLSPFALDLVGKIL' A
#
# COMPACT_ATOMS: atom_id res chain seq x y z
N MET A 1 -14.21 -27.09 -28.66
CA MET A 1 -12.93 -26.96 -27.95
C MET A 1 -12.92 -25.65 -27.19
N PHE A 2 -13.02 -25.69 -25.86
CA PHE A 2 -12.56 -24.62 -24.94
C PHE A 2 -12.50 -25.20 -23.51
N GLY A 3 -11.97 -26.43 -23.38
CA GLY A 3 -11.69 -27.08 -22.09
C GLY A 3 -10.34 -26.67 -21.54
N GLY A 4 -10.04 -25.37 -21.55
CA GLY A 4 -8.78 -24.82 -21.06
C GLY A 4 -8.92 -24.44 -19.60
N PHE A 5 -8.21 -25.17 -18.73
CA PHE A 5 -7.77 -24.78 -17.39
C PHE A 5 -8.54 -23.59 -16.78
N ALA A 6 -9.65 -23.85 -16.09
CA ALA A 6 -10.19 -22.85 -15.17
C ALA A 6 -9.16 -22.71 -14.04
N PRO A 7 -8.53 -21.54 -13.86
CA PRO A 7 -7.60 -21.35 -12.76
C PRO A 7 -8.31 -21.69 -11.45
N PRO A 8 -7.63 -22.33 -10.49
CA PRO A 8 -8.23 -22.66 -9.21
C PRO A 8 -8.87 -21.40 -8.62
N GLN A 9 -10.18 -21.46 -8.38
CA GLN A 9 -10.90 -20.35 -7.78
C GLN A 9 -10.45 -20.22 -6.32
N GLN A 10 -9.98 -19.03 -5.96
CA GLN A 10 -9.55 -18.74 -4.60
C GLN A 10 -10.74 -18.81 -3.65
N SER A 11 -10.50 -19.29 -2.43
CA SER A 11 -11.52 -19.26 -1.37
C SER A 11 -11.81 -17.81 -0.96
N GLN A 12 -12.98 -17.57 -0.36
CA GLN A 12 -13.30 -16.23 0.15
C GLN A 12 -12.35 -15.76 1.26
N GLU A 13 -11.71 -16.69 1.98
CA GLU A 13 -10.71 -16.36 2.98
C GLU A 13 -9.41 -15.88 2.34
N GLU A 14 -8.94 -16.58 1.31
CA GLU A 14 -7.75 -16.19 0.54
C GLU A 14 -7.94 -14.83 -0.14
N ILE A 15 -9.12 -14.57 -0.70
CA ILE A 15 -9.45 -13.26 -1.30
C ILE A 15 -9.35 -12.15 -0.25
N ARG A 16 -9.94 -12.34 0.93
CA ARG A 16 -9.91 -11.35 2.01
C ARG A 16 -8.50 -11.09 2.54
N ALA A 17 -7.65 -12.13 2.62
CA ALA A 17 -6.25 -11.97 2.99
C ALA A 17 -5.48 -11.12 1.97
N LEU A 18 -5.67 -11.38 0.67
CA LEU A 18 -5.04 -10.62 -0.40
C LEU A 18 -5.51 -9.16 -0.45
N GLU A 19 -6.80 -8.91 -0.20
CA GLU A 19 -7.34 -7.56 -0.09
C GLU A 19 -6.71 -6.80 1.08
N ALA A 20 -6.51 -7.46 2.23
CA ALA A 20 -5.85 -6.86 3.39
C ALA A 20 -4.39 -6.50 3.10
N ASP A 21 -3.64 -7.40 2.44
CA ASP A 21 -2.24 -7.16 2.05
C ASP A 21 -2.13 -6.02 1.03
N ALA A 22 -3.03 -5.97 0.06
CA ALA A 22 -3.09 -4.88 -0.92
C ALA A 22 -3.41 -3.55 -0.24
N ALA A 23 -4.38 -3.53 0.68
CA ALA A 23 -4.75 -2.33 1.43
C ALA A 23 -3.57 -1.81 2.28
N PHE A 24 -2.88 -2.71 3.01
CA PHE A 24 -1.70 -2.36 3.79
C PHE A 24 -0.60 -1.75 2.91
N THR A 25 -0.34 -2.35 1.75
CA THR A 25 0.67 -1.88 0.80
C THR A 25 0.34 -0.47 0.30
N VAL A 26 -0.90 -0.24 -0.14
CA VAL A 26 -1.34 1.07 -0.64
C VAL A 26 -1.28 2.12 0.46
N GLN A 27 -1.73 1.78 1.68
CA GLN A 27 -1.64 2.69 2.83
C GLN A 27 -0.19 3.05 3.16
N GLY A 28 0.73 2.09 3.13
CA GLY A 28 2.16 2.33 3.35
C GLY A 28 2.76 3.26 2.29
N ALA A 29 2.41 3.05 1.02
CA ALA A 29 2.85 3.90 -0.08
C ALA A 29 2.34 5.35 0.08
N ILE A 30 1.05 5.53 0.38
CA ILE A 30 0.45 6.85 0.61
C ILE A 30 1.11 7.54 1.82
N THR A 31 1.25 6.82 2.94
CA THR A 31 1.87 7.37 4.16
C THR A 31 3.29 7.83 3.88
N THR A 32 4.07 7.02 3.19
CA THR A 32 5.46 7.36 2.83
C THR A 32 5.50 8.57 1.89
N ALA A 33 4.63 8.64 0.88
CA ALA A 33 4.56 9.77 -0.02
C ALA A 33 4.21 11.07 0.70
N VAL A 34 3.26 11.04 1.64
CA VAL A 34 2.89 12.19 2.47
C VAL A 34 4.07 12.63 3.35
N LEU A 35 4.75 11.69 4.01
CA LEU A 35 5.92 12.01 4.84
C LEU A 35 7.05 12.64 4.02
N LEU A 36 7.35 12.09 2.84
CA LEU A 36 8.37 12.65 1.95
C LEU A 36 7.98 14.04 1.44
N TYR A 37 6.71 14.23 1.06
CA TYR A 37 6.20 15.54 0.65
C TYR A 37 6.32 16.58 1.77
N LEU A 38 6.06 16.19 3.02
CA LEU A 38 6.15 17.08 4.18
C LEU A 38 7.58 17.27 4.71
N SER A 39 8.53 16.43 4.33
CA SER A 39 9.91 16.45 4.84
C SER A 39 10.63 17.80 4.75
N PRO A 40 10.56 18.60 3.66
CA PRO A 40 11.23 19.91 3.63
C PRO A 40 10.66 20.90 4.67
N PHE A 41 9.36 20.83 4.98
CA PHE A 41 8.77 21.69 6.02
C PHE A 41 9.25 21.29 7.41
N ALA A 42 9.38 19.99 7.66
CA ALA A 42 9.94 19.50 8.91
C ALA A 42 11.40 19.97 9.08
N LEU A 43 12.20 19.92 8.01
CA LEU A 43 13.59 20.43 8.02
C LEU A 43 13.66 21.94 8.26
N ASP A 44 12.80 22.72 7.59
CA ASP A 44 12.74 24.17 7.77
C ASP A 44 12.32 24.56 9.20
N LEU A 45 11.36 23.84 9.79
CA LEU A 45 10.96 24.04 11.19
C LEU A 45 12.12 23.74 12.15
N VAL A 46 12.79 22.59 11.98
CA VAL A 46 13.92 22.20 12.84
C VAL A 46 15.07 23.19 12.71
N GLY A 47 15.41 23.62 11.49
CA GLY A 47 16.48 24.59 11.24
C GLY A 47 16.19 26.01 11.76
N LYS A 48 14.93 26.34 12.07
CA LYS A 48 14.55 27.62 12.70
C LYS A 48 14.56 27.56 14.23
N ILE A 49 14.45 26.36 14.80
CA ILE A 49 14.39 26.14 16.24
C ILE A 49 15.78 25.86 16.82
N LEU A 50 16.65 25.18 16.05
CA LEU A 50 18.06 24.94 16.38
C LEU A 50 18.94 26.12 15.92
#